data_AF-T0MGF7-F1
#
_entry.id   AF-T0MGF7-F1
#
_cell.length_a   1.000
_cell.length_b   1.000
_cell.length_c   1.000
_cell.angle_alpha   90.00
_cell.angle_beta   90.00
_cell.angle_gamma   90.00
#
_symmetry.space_group_name_H-M   'P 1'
#
loop_
_entity.id
_entity.type
_entity.pdbx_description
1 polymer ?
#
loop_
_entity_poly.entity_id
_entity_poly.type
_entity_poly.pdbx_seq_one_letter_code
_entity_poly.pdbx_strand_id
1 'polypeptide(L)'
;MSEDVLWSVIVGMSYNKLYLIDHENNNYDSSETSEEFNFINLCYECKELFSDVLIEIKKIESNISFETSLVYPLLRYSSLYFSLKNDIKFITKNNLIYKRRKDLEEYKINCILAKTGISILKSRELWCNLNHNIVKYITKNLDRSKIFFRKIGHTLLYSSFDIFLLMNYYVFENKSFQAFLSLEEIVKIKDKVDKIFNIIKNIKESISNVSKKGNLLIFNLKDDFYKNKISYIKFSYNLISFYKYRKYSNFKYIVMIGKYEEDKILVCGYNINFGDNKLNGCKIFHKNDFYNNINKIE
;
A
#
# COMPACT_ATOMS: atom_id res chain seq x y z
N MET A 1 -2.44 19.72 -20.25
CA MET A 1 -1.60 19.47 -19.06
C MET A 1 -0.25 18.91 -19.52
N SER A 2 0.88 19.22 -18.87
CA SER A 2 2.17 18.60 -19.25
C SER A 2 2.28 17.16 -18.76
N GLU A 3 3.16 16.35 -19.38
CA GLU A 3 3.41 14.96 -18.96
C GLU A 3 3.81 14.87 -17.48
N ASP A 4 4.66 15.79 -16.99
CA ASP A 4 5.15 15.78 -15.60
C ASP A 4 4.04 16.06 -14.57
N VAL A 5 3.15 17.00 -14.88
CA VAL A 5 1.99 17.29 -14.02
C VAL A 5 1.05 16.08 -14.01
N LEU A 6 0.78 15.49 -15.17
CA LEU A 6 -0.03 14.28 -15.30
C LEU A 6 0.59 13.10 -14.53
N TRP A 7 1.90 12.91 -14.63
CA TRP A 7 2.62 11.88 -13.88
C TRP A 7 2.52 12.07 -12.37
N SER A 8 2.64 13.30 -11.89
CA SER A 8 2.49 13.63 -10.47
C SER A 8 1.10 13.26 -9.93
N VAL A 9 0.05 13.57 -10.70
CA VAL A 9 -1.34 13.17 -10.37
C VAL A 9 -1.47 11.65 -10.34
N ILE A 10 -0.95 10.96 -11.37
CA ILE A 10 -0.95 9.50 -11.48
C ILE A 10 -0.28 8.85 -10.26
N VAL A 11 0.92 9.30 -9.89
CA VAL A 11 1.67 8.77 -8.74
C VAL A 11 0.87 8.99 -7.46
N GLY A 12 0.32 10.18 -7.23
CA GLY A 12 -0.51 10.48 -6.07
C GLY A 12 -1.73 9.56 -5.94
N MET A 13 -2.34 9.18 -7.05
CA MET A 13 -3.50 8.27 -7.08
C MET A 13 -3.15 6.78 -7.07
N SER A 14 -1.90 6.41 -7.33
CA SER A 14 -1.50 5.02 -7.57
C SER A 14 -1.79 4.10 -6.39
N TYR A 15 -1.76 4.65 -5.19
CA TYR A 15 -2.15 3.93 -3.98
C TYR A 15 -3.66 3.67 -3.91
N ASN A 16 -4.46 4.71 -4.13
CA ASN A 16 -5.92 4.67 -4.06
C ASN A 16 -6.48 3.64 -5.05
N LYS A 17 -5.90 3.54 -6.24
CA LYS A 17 -6.33 2.56 -7.23
C LYS A 17 -6.06 1.09 -6.85
N LEU A 18 -4.99 0.82 -6.09
CA LEU A 18 -4.61 -0.54 -5.73
C LEU A 18 -5.28 -1.03 -4.45
N TYR A 19 -5.63 -0.10 -3.57
CA TYR A 19 -6.05 -0.37 -2.19
C TYR A 19 -7.37 0.28 -1.75
N LEU A 20 -7.91 1.29 -2.45
CA LEU A 20 -9.28 1.77 -2.24
C LEU A 20 -10.20 1.03 -3.21
N ILE A 21 -10.59 -0.16 -2.77
CA ILE A 21 -11.80 -0.84 -3.21
C ILE A 21 -12.95 -0.09 -2.54
N ASP A 22 -13.85 0.49 -3.33
CA ASP A 22 -15.08 1.10 -2.84
C ASP A 22 -16.04 0.03 -2.30
N HIS A 23 -16.85 0.47 -1.35
CA HIS A 23 -17.47 -0.29 -0.28
C HIS A 23 -18.86 -0.87 -0.58
N GLU A 24 -19.25 -0.98 -1.84
CA GLU A 24 -20.60 -1.41 -2.20
C GLU A 24 -20.58 -2.52 -3.27
N ASN A 25 -20.68 -3.77 -2.79
CA ASN A 25 -21.41 -4.91 -3.38
C ASN A 25 -20.78 -6.24 -2.95
N ASN A 26 -21.14 -6.68 -1.74
CA ASN A 26 -21.27 -8.11 -1.48
C ASN A 26 -22.49 -8.58 -2.27
N ASN A 27 -22.24 -9.15 -3.45
CA ASN A 27 -23.05 -10.12 -4.20
C ASN A 27 -22.71 -9.88 -5.67
N TYR A 28 -22.02 -10.82 -6.31
CA TYR A 28 -22.46 -11.39 -7.59
C TYR A 28 -21.52 -12.54 -7.94
N ASP A 29 -22.16 -13.67 -8.24
CA ASP A 29 -21.56 -14.92 -8.67
C ASP A 29 -20.70 -14.74 -9.91
N SER A 30 -19.62 -15.49 -9.92
CA SER A 30 -18.77 -15.73 -11.06
C SER A 30 -19.58 -16.29 -12.24
N SER A 31 -19.68 -15.52 -13.32
CA SER A 31 -19.78 -16.07 -14.66
C SER A 31 -18.93 -15.23 -15.61
N GLU A 32 -18.27 -15.95 -16.52
CA GLU A 32 -17.22 -15.48 -17.39
C GLU A 32 -17.74 -14.53 -18.50
N THR A 33 -16.79 -13.88 -19.17
CA THR A 33 -16.90 -13.24 -20.49
C THR A 33 -17.45 -11.81 -20.59
N SER A 34 -16.60 -10.83 -20.28
CA SER A 34 -16.29 -9.70 -21.17
C SER A 34 -15.04 -8.99 -20.63
N GLU A 35 -14.14 -8.52 -21.51
CA GLU A 35 -13.04 -7.60 -21.15
C GLU A 35 -13.57 -6.19 -20.84
N GLU A 36 -14.74 -6.09 -20.20
CA GLU A 36 -15.28 -4.85 -19.70
C GLU A 36 -14.68 -4.55 -18.33
N PHE A 37 -14.23 -3.32 -18.21
CA PHE A 37 -13.60 -2.80 -17.02
C PHE A 37 -14.56 -2.93 -15.84
N ASN A 38 -14.29 -3.86 -14.93
CA ASN A 38 -14.91 -3.82 -13.62
C ASN A 38 -14.28 -2.68 -12.79
N PHE A 39 -14.70 -1.45 -13.09
CA PHE A 39 -14.61 -0.26 -12.25
C PHE A 39 -15.46 -0.39 -10.97
N ILE A 40 -15.97 -1.59 -10.67
CA ILE A 40 -16.99 -1.87 -9.65
C ILE A 40 -16.62 -1.30 -8.26
N ASN A 41 -15.33 -1.07 -7.99
CA ASN A 41 -14.85 -0.71 -6.66
C ASN A 41 -14.05 0.61 -6.61
N LEU A 42 -14.44 1.68 -7.30
CA LEU A 42 -13.85 3.02 -7.12
C LEU A 42 -14.97 4.02 -6.80
N CYS A 43 -14.67 5.00 -5.94
CA CYS A 43 -15.57 6.13 -5.69
C CYS A 43 -15.87 6.89 -7.00
N TYR A 44 -17.03 7.53 -7.10
CA TYR A 44 -17.43 8.24 -8.33
C TYR A 44 -16.37 9.26 -8.76
N GLU A 45 -15.88 10.07 -7.82
CA GLU A 45 -14.84 11.08 -8.06
C GLU A 45 -13.51 10.44 -8.48
N CYS A 46 -13.21 9.26 -7.93
CA CYS A 46 -12.02 8.48 -8.26
C CYS A 46 -12.09 7.95 -9.70
N LYS A 47 -13.29 7.52 -10.14
CA LYS A 47 -13.55 7.05 -11.51
C LYS A 47 -13.47 8.18 -12.51
N GLU A 48 -14.06 9.32 -12.19
CA GLU A 48 -14.04 10.53 -13.03
C GLU A 48 -12.60 11.00 -13.24
N LEU A 49 -11.85 11.24 -12.15
CA LEU A 49 -10.45 11.66 -12.22
C LEU A 49 -9.57 10.65 -12.98
N PHE A 50 -9.84 9.36 -12.83
CA PHE A 50 -9.12 8.33 -13.57
C PHE A 50 -9.42 8.35 -15.08
N SER A 51 -10.69 8.60 -15.44
CA SER A 51 -11.13 8.71 -16.82
C SER A 51 -10.50 9.93 -17.48
N ASP A 52 -10.46 11.06 -16.76
CA ASP A 52 -9.81 12.29 -17.20
C ASP A 52 -8.31 12.07 -17.43
N VAL A 53 -7.62 11.39 -16.50
CA VAL A 53 -6.21 11.02 -16.65
C VAL A 53 -6.00 10.20 -17.93
N LEU A 54 -6.84 9.20 -18.21
CA LEU A 54 -6.72 8.39 -19.42
C LEU A 54 -6.98 9.19 -20.70
N ILE A 55 -7.93 10.11 -20.69
CA ILE A 55 -8.23 11.01 -21.80
C ILE A 55 -7.02 11.93 -22.05
N GLU A 56 -6.46 12.52 -21.00
CA GLU A 56 -5.31 13.40 -21.10
C GLU A 56 -4.07 12.66 -21.62
N ILE A 57 -3.78 11.44 -21.14
CA ILE A 57 -2.68 10.60 -21.68
C ILE A 57 -2.82 10.40 -23.19
N LYS A 58 -4.05 10.20 -23.70
CA LYS A 58 -4.30 10.01 -25.15
C LYS A 58 -4.13 11.29 -25.97
N LYS A 59 -4.33 12.46 -25.35
CA LYS A 59 -4.20 13.77 -26.02
C LYS A 59 -2.75 14.20 -26.18
N ILE A 60 -1.86 13.72 -25.32
CA ILE A 60 -0.44 14.05 -25.37
C ILE A 60 0.36 12.86 -25.92
N GLU A 61 1.34 13.11 -26.78
CA GLU A 61 2.39 12.12 -27.00
C GLU A 61 3.20 11.98 -25.71
N SER A 62 2.83 11.01 -24.87
CA SER A 62 3.49 10.78 -23.59
C SER A 62 4.22 9.45 -23.55
N ASN A 63 5.26 9.42 -22.73
CA ASN A 63 5.94 8.18 -22.37
C ASN A 63 5.22 7.40 -21.25
N ILE A 64 3.96 7.75 -20.98
CA ILE A 64 3.15 7.12 -19.95
C ILE A 64 2.29 6.05 -20.61
N SER A 65 2.48 4.80 -20.18
CA SER A 65 1.67 3.66 -20.63
C SER A 65 0.75 3.17 -19.51
N PHE A 66 -0.38 2.61 -19.91
CA PHE A 66 -1.33 2.01 -18.99
C PHE A 66 -1.49 0.51 -19.30
N GLU A 67 -0.90 -0.33 -18.46
CA GLU A 67 -0.66 -1.74 -18.78
C GLU A 67 -1.15 -2.68 -17.68
N THR A 68 -1.53 -3.90 -18.08
CA THR A 68 -1.85 -4.99 -17.15
C THR A 68 -0.56 -5.68 -16.73
N SER A 69 -0.17 -5.52 -15.46
CA SER A 69 1.09 -6.06 -14.92
C SER A 69 0.88 -6.67 -13.53
N LEU A 70 1.88 -7.40 -13.04
CA LEU A 70 1.98 -7.72 -11.61
C LEU A 70 2.23 -6.42 -10.85
N VAL A 71 1.40 -6.17 -9.83
CA VAL A 71 1.51 -4.99 -8.99
C VAL A 71 1.86 -5.42 -7.57
N TYR A 72 3.13 -5.77 -7.39
CA TYR A 72 3.70 -6.06 -6.09
C TYR A 72 4.75 -4.98 -5.76
N PRO A 73 4.89 -4.59 -4.48
CA PRO A 73 5.76 -3.49 -4.10
C PRO A 73 7.20 -3.79 -4.49
N LEU A 74 7.81 -2.87 -5.25
CA LEU A 74 9.21 -2.89 -5.63
C LEU A 74 9.65 -4.18 -6.36
N LEU A 75 8.73 -4.85 -7.07
CA LEU A 75 9.05 -6.10 -7.78
C LEU A 75 10.23 -5.94 -8.73
N ARG A 76 10.25 -4.85 -9.50
CA ARG A 76 11.32 -4.56 -10.47
C ARG A 76 12.69 -4.31 -9.82
N TYR A 77 12.72 -4.09 -8.50
CA TYR A 77 13.92 -3.74 -7.72
C TYR A 77 14.25 -4.80 -6.66
N SER A 78 13.52 -5.90 -6.61
CA SER A 78 13.71 -6.97 -5.63
C SER A 78 13.40 -8.32 -6.25
N SER A 79 13.20 -9.36 -5.42
CA SER A 79 12.74 -10.67 -5.88
C SER A 79 11.22 -10.78 -5.73
N LEU A 80 10.60 -11.68 -6.50
CA LEU A 80 9.17 -11.97 -6.37
C LEU A 80 8.80 -12.34 -4.93
N TYR A 81 9.60 -13.18 -4.28
CA TYR A 81 9.39 -13.62 -2.91
C TYR A 81 9.38 -12.43 -1.93
N PHE A 82 10.36 -11.53 -2.04
CA PHE A 82 10.43 -10.36 -1.17
C PHE A 82 9.28 -9.38 -1.39
N SER A 83 8.87 -9.16 -2.65
CA SER A 83 7.70 -8.33 -2.95
C SER A 83 6.41 -8.93 -2.41
N LEU A 84 6.17 -10.24 -2.60
CA LEU A 84 4.99 -10.93 -2.06
C LEU A 84 4.95 -10.90 -0.53
N LYS A 85 6.11 -11.13 0.11
CA LYS A 85 6.25 -11.06 1.57
C LYS A 85 5.98 -9.66 2.12
N ASN A 86 6.07 -8.61 1.32
CA ASN A 86 5.78 -7.24 1.74
C ASN A 86 4.49 -6.68 1.13
N ASP A 87 3.73 -7.46 0.37
CA ASP A 87 2.47 -7.01 -0.21
C ASP A 87 1.32 -7.21 0.79
N ILE A 88 0.79 -6.10 1.33
CA ILE A 88 -0.29 -6.17 2.35
C ILE A 88 -1.55 -6.81 1.76
N LYS A 89 -1.86 -6.58 0.48
CA LYS A 89 -3.02 -7.17 -0.18
C LYS A 89 -2.90 -8.69 -0.26
N PHE A 90 -1.79 -9.20 -0.75
CA PHE A 90 -1.48 -10.63 -0.85
C PHE A 90 -1.51 -11.31 0.52
N ILE A 91 -0.87 -10.69 1.52
CA ILE A 91 -0.78 -11.23 2.88
C ILE A 91 -2.14 -11.28 3.55
N THR A 92 -2.95 -10.23 3.37
CA THR A 92 -4.32 -10.17 3.89
C THR A 92 -5.21 -11.20 3.21
N LYS A 93 -5.18 -11.26 1.87
CA LYS A 93 -5.97 -12.21 1.05
C LYS A 93 -5.68 -13.66 1.44
N ASN A 94 -4.41 -13.98 1.72
CA ASN A 94 -3.96 -15.34 2.01
C ASN A 94 -3.82 -15.64 3.52
N ASN A 95 -4.29 -14.76 4.41
CA ASN A 95 -4.25 -14.95 5.86
C ASN A 95 -2.83 -15.24 6.40
N LEU A 96 -1.85 -14.46 5.96
CA LEU A 96 -0.43 -14.68 6.24
C LEU A 96 0.11 -13.86 7.42
N ILE A 97 -0.77 -13.34 8.27
CA ILE A 97 -0.39 -12.50 9.41
C ILE A 97 -0.28 -13.34 10.67
N TYR A 98 0.96 -13.66 11.07
CA TYR A 98 1.27 -14.40 12.30
C TYR A 98 2.02 -13.50 13.28
N LYS A 99 1.56 -13.49 14.55
CA LYS A 99 2.19 -12.73 15.64
C LYS A 99 3.55 -13.33 16.06
N ARG A 100 3.61 -14.66 16.24
CA ARG A 100 4.82 -15.36 16.73
C ARG A 100 5.48 -16.25 15.68
N ARG A 101 4.71 -16.89 14.81
CA ARG A 101 5.18 -17.92 13.87
C ARG A 101 5.51 -17.36 12.48
N LYS A 102 6.63 -16.64 12.38
CA LYS A 102 7.10 -16.08 11.09
C LYS A 102 7.59 -17.14 10.11
N ASP A 103 8.01 -18.29 10.64
CA ASP A 103 8.28 -19.52 9.88
C ASP A 103 7.06 -19.99 9.09
N LEU A 104 5.85 -19.89 9.66
CA LEU A 104 4.61 -20.26 8.96
C LEU A 104 4.23 -19.29 7.85
N GLU A 105 4.58 -18.00 7.99
CA GLU A 105 4.41 -17.01 6.92
C GLU A 105 5.24 -17.40 5.69
N GLU A 106 6.52 -17.68 5.91
CA GLU A 106 7.45 -18.13 4.86
C GLU A 106 7.03 -19.47 4.23
N TYR A 107 6.69 -20.46 5.07
CA TYR A 107 6.22 -21.76 4.59
C TYR A 107 4.99 -21.63 3.68
N LYS A 108 4.00 -20.81 4.07
CA LYS A 108 2.78 -20.61 3.28
C LYS A 108 3.03 -19.87 1.98
N ILE A 109 3.91 -18.86 1.96
CA ILE A 109 4.30 -18.20 0.71
C ILE A 109 4.94 -19.21 -0.24
N ASN A 110 5.86 -20.05 0.26
CA ASN A 110 6.49 -21.10 -0.55
C ASN A 110 5.46 -22.11 -1.07
N CYS A 111 4.47 -22.50 -0.26
CA CYS A 111 3.37 -23.37 -0.70
C CYS A 111 2.53 -22.73 -1.80
N ILE A 112 2.22 -21.42 -1.71
CA ILE A 112 1.47 -20.71 -2.75
C ILE A 112 2.27 -20.67 -4.06
N LEU A 113 3.57 -20.37 -3.99
CA LEU A 113 4.46 -20.37 -5.15
C LEU A 113 4.59 -21.77 -5.78
N ALA A 114 4.72 -22.82 -4.96
CA ALA A 114 4.78 -24.19 -5.44
C ALA A 114 3.48 -24.59 -6.16
N LYS A 115 2.32 -24.20 -5.62
CA LYS A 115 1.01 -24.45 -6.24
C LYS A 115 0.84 -23.74 -7.59
N THR A 116 1.49 -22.60 -7.80
CA THR A 116 1.51 -21.90 -9.10
C THR A 116 2.62 -22.40 -10.03
N GLY A 117 3.38 -23.43 -9.62
CA GLY A 117 4.49 -23.98 -10.38
C GLY A 117 5.72 -23.06 -10.44
N ILE A 118 5.81 -22.06 -9.56
CA ILE A 118 6.93 -21.14 -9.49
C ILE A 118 7.99 -21.73 -8.55
N SER A 119 9.18 -21.98 -9.09
CA SER A 119 10.33 -22.46 -8.30
C SER A 119 10.70 -21.47 -7.20
N ILE A 120 10.94 -21.98 -5.99
CA ILE A 120 11.40 -21.19 -4.83
C ILE A 120 12.76 -20.55 -5.12
N LEU A 121 13.65 -21.23 -5.84
CA LEU A 121 14.94 -20.67 -6.23
C LEU A 121 14.76 -19.46 -7.14
N LYS A 122 13.86 -19.56 -8.13
CA LYS A 122 13.57 -18.47 -9.06
C LYS A 122 12.77 -17.34 -8.45
N SER A 123 11.92 -17.62 -7.45
CA SER A 123 11.19 -16.55 -6.77
C SER A 123 12.07 -15.68 -5.89
N ARG A 124 13.24 -16.19 -5.44
CA ARG A 124 14.23 -15.47 -4.62
C ARG A 124 15.30 -14.75 -5.45
N GLU A 125 15.44 -15.08 -6.72
CA GLU A 125 16.31 -14.37 -7.64
C GLU A 125 15.76 -12.95 -7.90
N LEU A 126 16.65 -11.98 -8.10
CA LEU A 126 16.24 -10.61 -8.44
C LEU A 126 15.44 -10.62 -9.74
N TRP A 127 14.34 -9.87 -9.77
CA TRP A 127 13.43 -9.85 -10.91
C TRP A 127 14.13 -9.49 -12.22
N CYS A 128 15.10 -8.56 -12.16
CA CYS A 128 15.89 -8.14 -13.31
C CYS A 128 16.83 -9.22 -13.86
N ASN A 129 17.12 -10.27 -13.08
CA ASN A 129 18.00 -11.36 -13.50
C ASN A 129 17.21 -12.53 -14.11
N LEU A 130 15.89 -12.54 -13.94
CA LEU A 130 15.03 -13.56 -14.53
C LEU A 130 14.99 -13.41 -16.05
N ASN A 131 15.13 -14.53 -16.76
CA ASN A 131 14.98 -14.53 -18.21
C ASN A 131 13.52 -14.26 -18.62
N HIS A 132 13.33 -13.85 -19.88
CA HIS A 132 12.03 -13.48 -20.41
C HIS A 132 10.96 -14.58 -20.27
N ASN A 133 11.34 -15.85 -20.47
CA ASN A 133 10.41 -16.98 -20.40
C ASN A 133 9.87 -17.19 -18.98
N ILE A 134 10.73 -17.07 -17.96
CA ILE A 134 10.33 -17.18 -16.55
C ILE A 134 9.44 -15.99 -16.17
N VAL A 135 9.81 -14.77 -16.55
CA VAL A 135 8.99 -13.57 -16.29
C VAL A 135 7.60 -13.72 -16.91
N LYS A 136 7.51 -14.19 -18.15
CA LYS A 136 6.25 -14.43 -18.85
C LYS A 136 5.41 -15.50 -18.15
N TYR A 137 6.05 -16.58 -17.70
CA TYR A 137 5.38 -17.64 -16.93
C TYR A 137 4.82 -17.12 -15.61
N ILE A 138 5.63 -16.42 -14.81
CA ILE A 138 5.20 -15.86 -13.52
C ILE A 138 4.04 -14.87 -13.73
N THR A 139 4.16 -13.98 -14.70
CA THR A 139 3.13 -12.98 -15.03
C THR A 139 1.82 -13.62 -15.46
N LYS A 140 1.83 -14.80 -16.09
CA LYS A 140 0.62 -15.54 -16.47
C LYS A 140 -0.07 -16.21 -15.27
N ASN A 141 0.69 -16.66 -14.28
CA ASN A 141 0.20 -17.51 -13.19
C ASN A 141 -0.13 -16.75 -11.89
N LEU A 142 0.06 -15.43 -11.86
CA LEU A 142 -0.24 -14.58 -10.71
C LEU A 142 -1.27 -13.51 -11.06
N ASP A 143 -1.98 -13.03 -10.03
CA ASP A 143 -2.96 -11.95 -10.16
C ASP A 143 -2.30 -10.69 -10.75
N ARG A 144 -2.88 -10.19 -11.86
CA ARG A 144 -2.45 -8.96 -12.52
C ARG A 144 -3.45 -7.84 -12.24
N SER A 145 -2.96 -6.60 -12.27
CA SER A 145 -3.78 -5.40 -12.18
C SER A 145 -3.27 -4.36 -13.17
N LYS A 146 -4.14 -3.42 -13.54
CA LYS A 146 -3.73 -2.34 -14.43
C LYS A 146 -2.99 -1.25 -13.65
N ILE A 147 -1.78 -0.90 -14.08
CA ILE A 147 -0.91 0.10 -13.46
C ILE A 147 -0.33 1.02 -14.53
N PHE A 148 -0.01 2.26 -14.14
CA PHE A 148 0.69 3.17 -15.02
C PHE A 148 2.19 2.95 -14.95
N PHE A 149 2.82 2.96 -16.11
CA PHE A 149 4.26 3.04 -16.23
C PHE A 149 4.67 4.33 -16.91
N ARG A 150 5.80 4.90 -16.49
CA ARG A 150 6.47 5.97 -17.23
C ARG A 150 7.79 5.44 -17.74
N LYS A 151 8.04 5.63 -19.04
CA LYS A 151 9.32 5.34 -19.67
C LYS A 151 10.18 6.61 -19.70
N ILE A 152 11.43 6.51 -19.27
CA ILE A 152 12.39 7.62 -19.37
C ILE A 152 13.58 7.11 -20.19
N GLY A 153 13.82 7.74 -21.34
CA GLY A 153 14.81 7.25 -22.32
C GLY A 153 14.44 5.86 -22.87
N HIS A 154 15.45 5.03 -23.18
CA HIS A 154 15.23 3.75 -23.86
C HIS A 154 15.00 2.56 -22.92
N THR A 155 15.56 2.59 -21.71
CA THR A 155 15.70 1.39 -20.86
C THR A 155 14.92 1.46 -19.55
N LEU A 156 14.49 2.65 -19.13
CA LEU A 156 14.00 2.85 -17.78
C LEU A 156 12.48 2.90 -17.77
N LEU A 157 11.89 1.99 -16.99
CA LEU A 157 10.45 1.82 -16.87
C LEU A 157 10.04 1.81 -15.39
N TYR A 158 9.28 2.81 -14.99
CA TYR A 158 8.90 3.03 -13.59
C TYR A 158 7.42 2.78 -13.41
N SER A 159 7.07 1.93 -12.44
CA SER A 159 5.67 1.81 -12.05
C SER A 159 5.30 2.99 -11.16
N SER A 160 4.11 3.52 -11.37
CA SER A 160 3.60 4.65 -10.58
C SER A 160 3.47 4.29 -9.08
N PHE A 161 3.27 3.01 -8.77
CA PHE A 161 3.23 2.51 -7.39
C PHE A 161 4.61 2.49 -6.72
N ASP A 162 5.67 2.10 -7.43
CA ASP A 162 7.03 2.10 -6.87
C ASP A 162 7.49 3.53 -6.56
N ILE A 163 7.18 4.48 -7.44
CA ILE A 163 7.46 5.90 -7.22
C ILE A 163 6.64 6.44 -6.05
N PHE A 164 5.36 6.06 -5.92
CA PHE A 164 4.54 6.43 -4.77
C PHE A 164 5.18 5.97 -3.44
N LEU A 165 5.69 4.74 -3.38
CA LEU A 165 6.37 4.22 -2.18
C LEU A 165 7.67 4.99 -1.89
N LEU A 166 8.46 5.29 -2.92
CA LEU A 166 9.70 6.06 -2.79
C LEU A 166 9.45 7.50 -2.31
N MET A 167 8.45 8.16 -2.90
CA MET A 167 8.04 9.52 -2.52
C MET A 167 7.65 9.55 -1.04
N ASN A 168 6.80 8.61 -0.60
CA ASN A 168 6.39 8.51 0.80
C ASN A 168 7.57 8.26 1.75
N TYR A 169 8.53 7.41 1.37
CA TYR A 169 9.76 7.24 2.15
C TYR A 169 10.47 8.58 2.38
N TYR A 170 10.67 9.40 1.34
CA TYR A 170 11.30 10.71 1.51
C TYR A 170 10.46 11.68 2.34
N VAL A 171 9.12 11.66 2.19
CA VAL A 171 8.22 12.46 3.02
C VAL A 171 8.37 12.10 4.50
N PHE A 172 8.49 10.81 4.86
CA PHE A 172 8.68 10.36 6.24
C PHE A 172 10.02 10.82 6.83
N GLU A 173 11.04 10.95 5.99
CA GLU A 173 12.36 11.49 6.34
C GLU A 173 12.41 13.02 6.40
N ASN A 174 11.26 13.70 6.24
CA ASN A 174 11.14 15.16 6.12
C ASN A 174 12.01 15.74 4.97
N LYS A 175 12.06 15.02 3.85
CA LYS A 175 12.83 15.33 2.65
C LYS A 175 11.89 15.62 1.48
N SER A 176 11.09 16.68 1.61
CA SER A 176 10.07 17.06 0.61
C SER A 176 10.66 17.34 -0.77
N PHE A 177 11.82 17.99 -0.83
CA PHE A 177 12.52 18.24 -2.09
C PHE A 177 12.92 16.94 -2.80
N GLN A 178 13.49 15.97 -2.08
CA GLN A 178 13.82 14.66 -2.66
C GLN A 178 12.57 13.85 -3.03
N ALA A 179 11.46 14.02 -2.29
CA ALA A 179 10.18 13.42 -2.65
C ALA A 179 9.67 14.01 -3.98
N PHE A 180 9.74 15.32 -4.17
CA PHE A 180 9.41 15.98 -5.44
C PHE A 180 10.32 15.50 -6.57
N LEU A 181 11.65 15.49 -6.35
CA LEU A 181 12.60 14.98 -7.34
C LEU A 181 12.36 13.53 -7.72
N SER A 182 11.78 12.70 -6.85
CA SER A 182 11.47 11.31 -7.21
C SER A 182 10.39 11.15 -8.30
N LEU A 183 9.66 12.22 -8.61
CA LEU A 183 8.69 12.27 -9.71
C LEU A 183 9.34 12.53 -11.07
N GLU A 184 10.44 13.30 -11.07
CA GLU A 184 11.12 13.79 -12.29
C GLU A 184 12.42 13.02 -12.55
N GLU A 185 13.21 12.78 -11.51
CA GLU A 185 14.54 12.20 -11.57
C GLU A 185 14.64 10.87 -10.83
N ILE A 186 15.45 10.00 -11.41
CA ILE A 186 15.68 8.64 -10.97
C ILE A 186 16.67 8.66 -9.81
N VAL A 187 16.20 9.07 -8.63
CA VAL A 187 17.04 9.01 -7.44
C VAL A 187 16.92 7.63 -6.81
N LYS A 188 17.83 6.74 -7.21
CA LYS A 188 18.39 5.66 -6.37
C LYS A 188 17.34 4.80 -5.64
N ILE A 189 16.23 4.45 -6.29
CA ILE A 189 15.20 3.60 -5.67
C ILE A 189 15.79 2.26 -5.18
N LYS A 190 16.73 1.69 -5.94
CA LYS A 190 17.48 0.48 -5.57
C LYS A 190 18.12 0.60 -4.19
N ASP A 191 18.74 1.74 -3.88
CA ASP A 191 19.40 2.00 -2.58
C ASP A 191 18.40 2.20 -1.42
N LYS A 192 17.11 2.32 -1.72
CA LYS A 192 16.03 2.55 -0.74
C LYS A 192 15.10 1.35 -0.56
N VAL A 193 15.23 0.29 -1.36
CA VAL A 193 14.35 -0.89 -1.33
C VAL A 193 14.20 -1.45 0.08
N ASP A 194 15.32 -1.71 0.77
CA ASP A 194 15.29 -2.28 2.12
C ASP A 194 14.63 -1.34 3.13
N LYS A 195 14.83 -0.03 2.99
CA LYS A 195 14.22 0.99 3.86
C LYS A 195 12.71 1.05 3.66
N ILE A 196 12.25 0.99 2.41
CA ILE A 196 10.83 0.95 2.07
C ILE A 196 10.18 -0.35 2.56
N PHE A 197 10.83 -1.51 2.37
CA PHE A 197 10.32 -2.76 2.92
C PHE A 197 10.30 -2.76 4.45
N ASN A 198 11.26 -2.12 5.12
CA ASN A 198 11.21 -1.97 6.57
C ASN A 198 10.03 -1.12 7.05
N ILE A 199 9.66 -0.06 6.32
CA ILE A 199 8.42 0.70 6.57
C ILE A 199 7.21 -0.24 6.53
N ILE A 200 7.06 -0.98 5.43
CA ILE A 200 5.90 -1.87 5.24
C ILE A 200 5.88 -2.98 6.30
N LYS A 201 7.05 -3.52 6.66
CA LYS A 201 7.21 -4.51 7.72
C LYS A 201 6.73 -3.98 9.07
N ASN A 202 7.10 -2.75 9.44
CA ASN A 202 6.65 -2.13 10.70
C ASN A 202 5.13 -1.99 10.75
N ILE A 203 4.50 -1.61 9.63
CA ILE A 203 3.04 -1.54 9.50
C ILE A 203 2.43 -2.94 9.65
N LYS A 204 2.99 -3.96 9.00
CA LYS A 204 2.54 -5.36 9.15
C LYS A 204 2.64 -5.87 10.59
N GLU A 205 3.72 -5.52 11.30
CA GLU A 205 3.88 -5.87 12.72
C GLU A 205 2.77 -5.25 13.56
N SER A 206 2.37 -4.01 13.27
CA SER A 206 1.20 -3.38 13.89
C SER A 206 -0.08 -4.17 13.63
N ILE A 207 -0.31 -4.59 12.39
CA ILE A 207 -1.47 -5.41 12.02
C ILE A 207 -1.52 -6.72 12.82
N SER A 208 -0.37 -7.38 13.03
CA SER A 208 -0.29 -8.62 13.81
C SER A 208 -0.55 -8.46 15.31
N ASN A 209 -0.50 -7.22 15.81
CA ASN A 209 -0.70 -6.85 17.22
C ASN A 209 -1.93 -5.97 17.44
N VAL A 210 -2.90 -6.02 16.53
CA VAL A 210 -4.16 -5.28 16.66
C VAL A 210 -4.86 -5.60 17.97
N SER A 211 -5.27 -4.56 18.68
CA SER A 211 -6.09 -4.64 19.90
C SER A 211 -7.54 -4.28 19.58
N LYS A 212 -8.49 -4.90 20.26
CA LYS A 212 -9.93 -4.72 20.01
C LYS A 212 -10.59 -4.14 21.25
N LYS A 213 -11.51 -3.19 21.05
CA LYS A 213 -12.29 -2.61 22.15
C LYS A 213 -13.61 -2.07 21.62
N GLY A 214 -14.75 -2.62 22.08
CA GLY A 214 -16.04 -2.31 21.49
C GLY A 214 -15.99 -2.43 19.96
N ASN A 215 -16.41 -1.39 19.26
CA ASN A 215 -16.36 -1.28 17.79
C ASN A 215 -15.04 -0.70 17.22
N LEU A 216 -13.97 -0.64 18.02
CA LEU A 216 -12.66 -0.10 17.63
C LEU A 216 -11.60 -1.17 17.44
N LEU A 217 -10.80 -0.99 16.39
CA LEU A 217 -9.49 -1.62 16.24
C LEU A 217 -8.40 -0.60 16.56
N ILE A 218 -7.49 -0.97 17.45
CA ILE A 218 -6.36 -0.13 17.86
C ILE A 218 -5.07 -0.75 17.33
N PHE A 219 -4.33 0.02 16.56
CA PHE A 219 -3.06 -0.37 15.94
C PHE A 219 -1.93 0.50 16.48
N ASN A 220 -0.95 -0.12 17.12
CA ASN A 220 0.24 0.56 17.63
C ASN A 220 1.34 0.51 16.57
N LEU A 221 1.77 1.68 16.10
CA LEU A 221 2.89 1.81 15.18
C LEU A 221 4.20 1.94 15.94
N LYS A 222 5.24 1.36 15.36
CA LYS A 222 6.62 1.73 15.66
C LYS A 222 7.00 2.88 14.73
N ASP A 223 7.18 4.07 15.28
CA ASP A 223 7.47 5.30 14.54
C ASP A 223 8.71 6.06 15.04
N ASP A 224 9.50 5.46 15.94
CA ASP A 224 10.66 6.09 16.59
C ASP A 224 11.73 6.63 15.60
N PHE A 225 11.75 6.11 14.38
CA PHE A 225 12.81 6.40 13.40
C PHE A 225 12.43 7.47 12.36
N TYR A 226 11.16 7.86 12.25
CA TYR A 226 10.70 8.76 11.18
C TYR A 226 10.55 10.19 11.69
N LYS A 227 11.07 11.16 10.92
CA LYS A 227 11.01 12.58 11.28
C LYS A 227 9.59 13.14 11.11
N ASN A 228 8.90 12.76 10.04
CA ASN A 228 7.52 13.16 9.79
C ASN A 228 6.54 12.04 10.17
N LYS A 229 6.27 11.96 11.48
CA LYS A 229 5.37 10.94 12.07
C LYS A 229 3.93 11.06 11.59
N ILE A 230 3.46 12.28 11.29
CA ILE A 230 2.11 12.56 10.78
C ILE A 230 1.90 11.93 9.40
N SER A 231 2.84 12.08 8.49
CA SER A 231 2.74 11.47 7.17
C SER A 231 2.81 9.95 7.25
N TYR A 232 3.71 9.41 8.09
CA TYR A 232 3.83 7.97 8.30
C TYR A 232 2.55 7.34 8.88
N ILE A 233 1.92 7.95 9.89
CA ILE A 233 0.67 7.42 10.47
C ILE A 233 -0.49 7.47 9.47
N LYS A 234 -0.60 8.53 8.66
CA LYS A 234 -1.62 8.64 7.60
C LYS A 234 -1.44 7.57 6.52
N PHE A 235 -0.21 7.40 6.04
CA PHE A 235 0.12 6.35 5.08
C PHE A 235 -0.21 4.95 5.63
N SER A 236 0.16 4.70 6.89
CA SER A 236 -0.12 3.45 7.57
C SER A 236 -1.63 3.22 7.75
N TYR A 237 -2.40 4.27 8.04
CA TYR A 237 -3.86 4.21 8.16
C TYR A 237 -4.50 3.72 6.87
N ASN A 238 -4.07 4.29 5.74
CA ASN A 238 -4.57 3.91 4.44
C ASN A 238 -4.21 2.45 4.08
N LEU A 239 -3.08 1.92 4.56
CA LEU A 239 -2.68 0.52 4.39
C LEU A 239 -3.47 -0.44 5.28
N ILE A 240 -3.71 -0.05 6.52
CA ILE A 240 -4.42 -0.88 7.50
C ILE A 240 -5.93 -0.89 7.25
N SER A 241 -6.50 0.19 6.70
CA SER A 241 -7.92 0.22 6.33
C SER A 241 -8.28 -0.94 5.39
N PHE A 242 -7.44 -1.22 4.39
CA PHE A 242 -7.60 -2.39 3.52
C PHE A 242 -7.67 -3.71 4.30
N TYR A 243 -6.79 -3.88 5.28
CA TYR A 243 -6.79 -5.06 6.15
C TYR A 243 -8.07 -5.16 6.99
N LYS A 244 -8.48 -4.06 7.62
CA LYS A 244 -9.72 -3.97 8.41
C LYS A 244 -10.92 -4.42 7.60
N TYR A 245 -11.05 -3.97 6.36
CA TYR A 245 -12.20 -4.33 5.53
C TYR A 245 -12.30 -5.82 5.22
N ARG A 246 -11.17 -6.51 5.00
CA ARG A 246 -11.18 -7.94 4.71
C ARG A 246 -11.32 -8.84 5.92
N LYS A 247 -10.85 -8.41 7.09
CA LYS A 247 -10.75 -9.26 8.30
C LYS A 247 -11.66 -8.86 9.44
N TYR A 248 -12.01 -7.59 9.50
CA TYR A 248 -12.68 -6.95 10.63
C TYR A 248 -13.75 -5.97 10.14
N SER A 249 -14.50 -6.39 9.12
CA SER A 249 -15.63 -5.62 8.55
C SER A 249 -16.63 -5.18 9.61
N ASN A 250 -16.82 -6.00 10.65
CA ASN A 250 -17.76 -5.75 11.75
C ASN A 250 -17.32 -4.60 12.68
N PHE A 251 -16.04 -4.24 12.67
CA PHE A 251 -15.55 -3.11 13.46
C PHE A 251 -15.85 -1.81 12.70
N LYS A 252 -16.39 -0.81 13.40
CA LYS A 252 -16.74 0.46 12.76
C LYS A 252 -15.50 1.33 12.55
N TYR A 253 -14.61 1.37 13.54
CA TYR A 253 -13.57 2.38 13.63
C TYR A 253 -12.14 1.80 13.69
N ILE A 254 -11.18 2.58 13.17
CA ILE A 254 -9.74 2.32 13.27
C ILE A 254 -9.10 3.47 14.03
N VAL A 255 -8.30 3.13 15.03
CA VAL A 255 -7.40 4.06 15.71
C VAL A 255 -5.98 3.59 15.50
N MET A 256 -5.13 4.51 15.09
CA MET A 256 -3.69 4.30 15.03
C MET A 256 -3.00 5.14 16.07
N ILE A 257 -2.02 4.57 16.74
CA ILE A 257 -1.24 5.22 17.79
C ILE A 257 0.23 5.13 17.42
N GLY A 258 0.89 6.26 17.34
CA GLY A 258 2.35 6.40 17.24
C GLY A 258 2.89 7.18 18.44
N LYS A 259 4.17 7.01 18.75
CA LYS A 259 4.84 7.74 19.83
C LYS A 259 5.24 9.12 19.31
N TYR A 260 4.83 10.20 19.98
CA TYR A 260 5.23 11.55 19.58
C TYR A 260 6.42 12.04 20.42
N GLU A 261 6.18 12.18 21.73
CA GLU A 261 7.14 12.54 22.79
C GLU A 261 7.03 11.51 23.93
N GLU A 262 7.71 11.71 25.05
CA GLU A 262 7.71 10.76 26.16
C GLU A 262 6.32 10.61 26.81
N ASP A 263 5.60 11.72 26.99
CA ASP A 263 4.28 11.80 27.60
C ASP A 263 3.15 12.00 26.57
N LYS A 264 3.49 12.20 25.28
CA LYS A 264 2.51 12.45 24.20
C LYS A 264 2.54 11.40 23.12
N ILE A 265 1.36 11.09 22.62
CA ILE A 265 1.13 10.16 21.51
C ILE A 265 0.47 10.88 20.34
N LEU A 266 0.83 10.45 19.14
CA LEU A 266 0.18 10.85 17.91
C LEU A 266 -0.91 9.82 17.60
N VAL A 267 -2.14 10.28 17.46
CA VAL A 267 -3.29 9.41 17.21
C VAL A 267 -3.94 9.81 15.89
N CYS A 268 -4.23 8.81 15.05
CA CYS A 268 -4.97 9.00 13.80
C CYS A 268 -6.24 8.14 13.80
N GLY A 269 -7.37 8.76 13.44
CA GLY A 269 -8.66 8.09 13.31
C GLY A 269 -9.68 9.03 12.68
N TYR A 270 -10.75 8.48 12.11
CA TYR A 270 -11.78 9.26 11.42
C TYR A 270 -13.16 8.98 12.01
N ASN A 271 -13.89 10.05 12.31
CA ASN A 271 -15.25 10.02 12.86
C ASN A 271 -15.39 9.24 14.16
N ILE A 272 -14.41 9.38 15.07
CA ILE A 272 -14.41 8.69 16.37
C ILE A 272 -14.70 9.69 17.48
N ASN A 273 -15.67 9.38 18.33
CA ASN A 273 -15.96 10.14 19.54
C ASN A 273 -15.44 9.37 20.76
N PHE A 274 -14.77 10.04 21.68
CA PHE A 274 -14.33 9.47 22.96
C PHE A 274 -14.48 10.47 24.09
N GLY A 275 -15.54 10.30 24.89
CA GLY A 275 -16.00 11.34 25.81
C GLY A 275 -16.35 12.61 25.03
N ASP A 276 -15.84 13.76 25.51
CA ASP A 276 -16.06 15.08 24.90
C ASP A 276 -15.18 15.36 23.68
N ASN A 277 -14.28 14.44 23.34
CA ASN A 277 -13.33 14.62 22.24
C ASN A 277 -13.80 13.93 20.96
N LYS A 278 -13.67 14.65 19.83
CA LYS A 278 -13.84 14.11 18.48
C LYS A 278 -12.49 13.99 17.77
N LEU A 279 -12.19 12.81 17.25
CA LEU A 279 -11.03 12.54 16.42
C LEU A 279 -11.45 12.41 14.95
N ASN A 280 -10.92 13.32 14.14
CA ASN A 280 -11.04 13.30 12.70
C ASN A 280 -9.69 13.72 12.10
N GLY A 281 -8.91 12.77 11.61
CA GLY A 281 -7.53 12.95 11.17
C GLY A 281 -6.51 12.66 12.28
N CYS A 282 -5.38 13.36 12.23
CA CYS A 282 -4.28 13.17 13.19
C CYS A 282 -4.33 14.24 14.29
N LYS A 283 -4.23 13.83 15.54
CA LYS A 283 -4.13 14.72 16.71
C LYS A 283 -3.10 14.19 17.70
N ILE A 284 -2.49 15.10 18.46
CA ILE A 284 -1.55 14.76 19.53
C ILE A 284 -2.32 14.81 20.85
N PHE A 285 -2.13 13.79 21.68
CA PHE A 285 -2.75 13.70 23.01
C PHE A 285 -1.69 13.41 24.06
N HIS A 286 -1.92 13.89 25.29
CA HIS A 286 -1.24 13.32 26.45
C HIS A 286 -1.67 11.86 26.62
N LYS A 287 -0.70 11.00 26.92
CA LYS A 287 -0.86 9.54 26.96
C LYS A 287 -1.97 9.12 27.93
N ASN A 288 -1.96 9.67 29.14
CA ASN A 288 -2.91 9.31 30.19
C ASN A 288 -4.33 9.74 29.82
N ASP A 289 -4.51 10.97 29.33
CA ASP A 289 -5.81 11.50 28.91
C ASP A 289 -6.43 10.67 27.79
N PHE A 290 -5.61 10.26 26.83
CA PHE A 290 -6.08 9.42 25.73
C PHE A 290 -6.55 8.05 26.22
N TYR A 291 -5.76 7.35 27.03
CA TYR A 291 -6.14 6.02 27.53
C TYR A 291 -7.33 6.09 28.50
N ASN A 292 -7.47 7.16 29.28
CA ASN A 292 -8.64 7.37 30.12
C ASN A 292 -9.92 7.57 29.30
N ASN A 293 -9.85 8.33 28.21
CA ASN A 293 -11.01 8.57 27.35
C ASN A 293 -11.34 7.37 26.45
N ILE A 294 -10.34 6.62 25.97
CA ILE A 294 -10.59 5.41 25.17
C ILE A 294 -11.24 4.29 26.00
N ASN A 295 -11.14 4.34 27.34
CA ASN A 295 -11.86 3.45 28.27
C ASN A 295 -13.35 3.74 28.37
N LYS A 296 -13.81 4.91 27.92
CA LYS A 296 -15.22 5.31 27.95
C LYS A 296 -15.96 5.02 26.65
N ILE A 297 -15.30 4.37 25.68
CA ILE A 297 -15.93 4.04 24.39
C ILE A 297 -16.62 2.68 24.52
N GLU A 298 -17.93 2.67 24.32
CA GLU A 298 -18.79 1.48 24.25
C GLU A 298 -18.66 0.75 22.90
#